data_AF-F0F9E5-F1
#
_entry.id   AF-F0F9E5-F1
#
_cell.length_a   1.000
_cell.length_b   1.000
_cell.length_c   1.000
_cell.angle_alpha   90.00
_cell.angle_beta   90.00
_cell.angle_gamma   90.00
#
_symmetry.space_group_name_H-M   'P 1'
#
loop_
_entity.id
_entity.type
_entity.pdbx_description
1 polymer ?
#
loop_
_entity_poly.entity_id
_entity_poly.type
_entity_poly.pdbx_seq_one_letter_code
_entity_poly.pdbx_strand_id
1 'polypeptide(L)'
;MGKIRLFLVALLMAITLNSMAQGKTAPDTQRDYYMYSYIEVRWANKANGEQCFVILMSPGENGQQRPSIMKTTDGRAIVVRNMMEGLAYLEVNGWEILEPRSEGGTGKWIVRKKISFADLSKIVEANTTYETIIPKVQLTLSEKTLKVDYE
;
A
#
# COMPACT_ATOMS: atom_id res chain seq x y z
N MET A 1 -31.68 -52.74 4.42
CA MET A 1 -30.84 -51.81 3.63
C MET A 1 -31.10 -50.31 3.87
N GLY A 2 -32.18 -49.88 4.57
CA GLY A 2 -32.46 -48.45 4.80
C GLY A 2 -31.63 -47.76 5.88
N LYS A 3 -31.17 -48.49 6.91
CA LYS A 3 -30.46 -47.92 8.07
C LYS A 3 -29.03 -47.43 7.76
N ILE A 4 -28.33 -48.13 6.87
CA ILE A 4 -26.96 -47.76 6.43
C ILE A 4 -26.98 -46.53 5.53
N ARG A 5 -28.00 -46.40 4.66
CA ARG A 5 -28.16 -45.21 3.81
C ARG A 5 -28.44 -43.95 4.63
N LEU A 6 -29.24 -44.06 5.70
CA LEU A 6 -29.51 -42.93 6.60
C LEU A 6 -28.23 -42.46 7.32
N PHE A 7 -27.39 -43.40 7.76
CA PHE A 7 -26.13 -43.09 8.43
C PHE A 7 -25.12 -42.39 7.50
N LEU A 8 -25.02 -42.84 6.25
CA LEU A 8 -24.18 -42.19 5.23
C LEU A 8 -24.66 -40.78 4.88
N VAL A 9 -25.97 -40.56 4.78
CA VAL A 9 -26.53 -39.22 4.51
C VAL A 9 -26.30 -38.28 5.69
N ALA A 10 -26.46 -38.74 6.93
CA ALA A 10 -26.17 -37.93 8.11
C ALA A 10 -24.67 -37.58 8.25
N LEU A 11 -23.77 -38.53 7.90
CA LEU A 11 -22.33 -38.29 7.89
C LEU A 11 -21.92 -37.29 6.80
N LEU A 12 -22.48 -37.41 5.60
CA LEU A 12 -22.26 -36.46 4.50
C LEU A 12 -22.78 -35.05 4.87
N MET A 13 -23.96 -34.95 5.50
CA MET A 13 -24.48 -33.66 5.97
C MET A 13 -23.60 -33.03 7.06
N ALA A 14 -23.08 -33.82 8.01
CA ALA A 14 -22.15 -33.35 9.02
C ALA A 14 -20.82 -32.86 8.42
N ILE A 15 -20.33 -33.51 7.36
CA ILE A 15 -19.11 -33.07 6.64
C ILE A 15 -19.39 -31.78 5.86
N THR A 16 -20.54 -31.65 5.19
CA THR A 16 -20.91 -30.42 4.46
C THR A 16 -21.19 -29.22 5.37
N LEU A 17 -21.75 -29.45 6.56
CA LEU A 17 -21.99 -28.37 7.54
C LEU A 17 -20.67 -27.88 8.15
N ASN A 18 -19.71 -28.78 8.42
CA ASN A 18 -18.39 -28.40 8.90
C ASN A 18 -17.55 -27.69 7.83
N SER A 19 -17.68 -28.07 6.56
CA SER A 19 -16.96 -27.41 5.45
C SER A 19 -17.55 -26.06 5.06
N MET A 20 -18.86 -25.82 5.29
CA MET A 20 -19.45 -24.47 5.16
C MET A 20 -19.25 -23.59 6.40
N ALA A 21 -19.05 -24.17 7.59
CA ALA A 21 -18.73 -23.44 8.81
C ALA A 21 -17.24 -23.04 8.90
N GLN A 22 -16.32 -23.83 8.33
CA GLN A 22 -14.90 -23.47 8.29
C GLN A 22 -14.56 -22.34 7.30
N GLY A 23 -15.47 -21.97 6.38
CA GLY A 23 -15.26 -20.84 5.46
C GLY A 23 -15.73 -19.47 5.97
N LYS A 24 -16.50 -19.41 7.07
CA LYS A 24 -17.11 -18.16 7.57
C LYS A 24 -16.84 -17.84 9.04
N THR A 25 -16.13 -18.73 9.74
CA THR A 25 -15.78 -18.56 11.17
C THR A 25 -14.33 -18.97 11.47
N ALA A 26 -13.42 -18.73 10.54
CA ALA A 26 -12.10 -18.29 10.99
C ALA A 26 -12.28 -16.81 11.37
N PRO A 27 -11.82 -16.36 12.55
CA PRO A 27 -11.70 -14.94 12.77
C PRO A 27 -10.88 -14.38 11.61
N ASP A 28 -11.19 -13.17 11.19
CA ASP A 28 -10.23 -12.29 10.55
C ASP A 28 -8.97 -12.30 11.43
N THR A 29 -8.10 -13.28 11.24
CA THR A 29 -6.76 -13.33 11.83
C THR A 29 -5.96 -12.30 11.05
N GLN A 30 -6.35 -11.06 11.31
CA GLN A 30 -5.61 -9.81 11.26
C GLN A 30 -4.60 -9.76 10.13
N ARG A 31 -5.09 -9.85 8.89
CA ARG A 31 -4.28 -9.41 7.77
C ARG A 31 -4.11 -7.91 7.92
N ASP A 32 -2.89 -7.45 8.18
CA ASP A 32 -2.60 -6.03 8.13
C ASP A 32 -2.78 -5.54 6.68
N TYR A 33 -3.61 -4.51 6.50
CA TYR A 33 -3.79 -3.82 5.22
C TYR A 33 -2.99 -2.53 5.24
N TYR A 34 -2.42 -2.17 4.09
CA TYR A 34 -1.49 -1.05 4.00
C TYR A 34 -1.83 -0.14 2.83
N MET A 35 -1.78 1.17 3.08
CA MET A 35 -1.67 2.18 2.03
C MET A 35 -0.19 2.44 1.77
N TYR A 36 0.19 2.47 0.49
CA TYR A 36 1.58 2.72 0.06
C TYR A 36 1.73 4.15 -0.44
N SER A 37 2.91 4.73 -0.23
CA SER A 37 3.27 6.05 -0.73
C SER A 37 4.77 6.14 -1.01
N TYR A 38 5.15 7.04 -1.91
CA TYR A 38 6.51 7.53 -2.01
C TYR A 38 6.68 8.78 -1.13
N ILE A 39 7.84 8.88 -0.51
CA ILE A 39 8.24 10.08 0.23
C ILE A 39 9.64 10.53 -0.15
N GLU A 40 9.88 11.82 0.07
CA GLU A 40 11.20 12.42 -0.02
C GLU A 40 11.40 13.48 1.06
N VAL A 41 12.53 13.44 1.78
CA VAL A 41 12.89 14.50 2.73
C VAL A 41 13.83 15.47 2.04
N ARG A 42 13.41 16.73 1.88
CA ARG A 42 14.11 17.75 1.09
C ARG A 42 14.42 19.00 1.88
N TRP A 43 15.49 19.68 1.45
CA TRP A 43 15.77 21.07 1.80
C TRP A 43 14.67 21.97 1.24
N ALA A 44 14.24 22.92 2.05
CA ALA A 44 13.30 23.96 1.70
C ALA A 44 13.72 25.28 2.37
N ASN A 45 13.17 26.39 1.88
CA ASN A 45 13.36 27.70 2.48
C ASN A 45 12.03 28.17 3.05
N LYS A 46 12.04 28.64 4.30
CA LYS A 46 10.92 29.38 4.88
C LYS A 46 10.77 30.73 4.18
N ALA A 47 9.62 31.37 4.36
CA ALA A 47 9.36 32.70 3.79
C ALA A 47 10.35 33.78 4.28
N ASN A 48 10.94 33.61 5.47
CA ASN A 48 11.97 34.49 6.01
C ASN A 48 13.40 34.16 5.53
N GLY A 49 13.58 33.21 4.60
CA GLY A 49 14.87 32.82 4.06
C GLY A 49 15.64 31.78 4.88
N GLU A 50 15.16 31.41 6.07
CA GLU A 50 15.78 30.33 6.85
C GLU A 50 15.62 28.98 6.14
N GLN A 51 16.72 28.22 6.09
CA GLN A 51 16.71 26.86 5.59
C GLN A 51 16.00 25.92 6.58
N CYS A 52 15.27 24.96 6.03
CA CYS A 52 14.63 23.90 6.78
C CYS A 52 14.52 22.61 5.96
N PHE A 53 14.06 21.54 6.59
CA PHE A 53 13.73 20.30 5.90
C PHE A 53 12.23 20.02 5.97
N VAL A 54 11.68 19.51 4.88
CA VAL A 54 10.28 19.13 4.76
C VAL A 54 10.16 17.70 4.25
N ILE A 55 9.05 17.04 4.59
CA ILE A 55 8.68 15.74 4.05
C ILE A 55 7.75 16.00 2.86
N LEU A 56 8.16 15.59 1.67
CA LEU A 56 7.31 15.52 0.49
C LEU A 56 6.71 14.12 0.42
N MET A 57 5.40 14.02 0.20
CA MET A 57 4.70 12.74 0.09
C MET A 57 3.80 12.75 -1.14
N SER A 58 3.87 11.68 -1.94
CA SER A 58 2.88 11.43 -2.98
C SER A 58 1.56 11.01 -2.32
N PRO A 59 0.39 11.44 -2.81
CA PRO A 59 -0.85 10.81 -2.37
C PRO A 59 -0.80 9.31 -2.72
N GLY A 60 -1.08 8.45 -1.74
CA GLY A 60 -1.16 7.00 -1.92
C GLY A 60 -2.36 6.54 -2.76
N GLU A 61 -3.14 7.50 -3.28
CA GLU A 61 -4.38 7.31 -4.04
C GLU A 61 -4.14 7.34 -5.57
N ASN A 62 -2.98 6.92 -6.05
CA ASN A 62 -2.71 6.71 -7.48
C ASN A 62 -2.91 7.93 -8.41
N GLY A 63 -2.98 9.14 -7.89
CA GLY A 63 -2.95 10.33 -8.73
C GLY A 63 -1.55 10.55 -9.30
N GLN A 64 -1.42 10.91 -10.58
CA GLN A 64 -0.24 11.57 -11.15
C GLN A 64 0.10 12.93 -10.47
N GLN A 65 -0.39 13.14 -9.24
CA GLN A 65 -0.18 14.33 -8.45
C GLN A 65 1.26 14.38 -7.98
N ARG A 66 1.85 15.56 -8.17
CA ARG A 66 3.18 15.88 -7.68
C ARG A 66 3.21 15.71 -6.15
N PRO A 67 4.31 15.19 -5.57
CA PRO A 67 4.48 15.16 -4.12
C PRO A 67 4.21 16.53 -3.50
N SER A 68 3.52 16.55 -2.38
CA SER A 68 3.21 17.78 -1.64
C SER A 68 3.88 17.75 -0.27
N ILE A 69 4.10 18.94 0.30
CA ILE A 69 4.62 19.05 1.67
C ILE A 69 3.61 18.45 2.62
N MET A 70 4.05 17.46 3.40
CA MET A 70 3.25 16.80 4.42
C MET A 70 2.78 17.83 5.44
N LYS A 71 1.50 17.75 5.78
CA LYS A 71 0.85 18.63 6.73
C LYS A 71 0.25 17.82 7.87
N THR A 72 0.15 18.44 9.03
CA THR A 72 -0.67 17.96 10.14
C THR A 72 -2.15 17.99 9.77
N THR A 73 -3.01 17.33 10.56
CA THR A 73 -4.46 17.26 10.33
C THR A 73 -5.13 18.63 10.34
N ASP A 74 -4.58 19.61 11.06
CA ASP A 74 -5.00 21.01 11.09
C ASP A 74 -4.34 21.87 9.99
N GLY A 75 -3.58 21.27 9.07
CA GLY A 75 -3.09 21.92 7.85
C GLY A 75 -1.73 22.63 7.96
N ARG A 76 -1.03 22.54 9.09
CA ARG A 76 0.32 23.13 9.25
C ARG A 76 1.38 22.25 8.59
N ALA A 77 2.38 22.86 7.96
CA ALA A 77 3.49 22.13 7.34
C ALA A 77 4.38 21.48 8.41
N ILE A 78 4.77 20.22 8.18
CA ILE A 78 5.73 19.51 9.03
C ILE A 78 7.14 19.89 8.59
N VAL A 79 7.91 20.46 9.52
CA VAL A 79 9.27 20.93 9.31
C VAL A 79 10.20 20.25 10.30
N VAL A 80 11.32 19.72 9.83
CA VAL A 80 12.32 18.99 10.63
C VAL A 80 13.69 19.64 10.47
N ARG A 81 14.63 19.36 11.39
CA ARG A 81 15.96 19.99 11.38
C ARG A 81 16.93 19.30 10.44
N ASN A 82 16.70 18.03 10.13
CA ASN A 82 17.52 17.24 9.22
C ASN A 82 16.73 16.04 8.65
N MET A 83 17.35 15.34 7.70
CA MET A 83 16.77 14.17 7.04
C MET A 83 16.38 13.05 8.02
N MET A 84 17.22 12.75 9.01
CA MET A 84 16.99 11.67 9.97
C MET A 84 15.78 11.95 10.87
N GLU A 85 15.59 13.20 11.28
CA GLU A 85 14.39 13.61 12.02
C GLU A 85 13.11 13.48 11.18
N GLY A 86 13.20 13.68 9.86
CA GLY A 86 12.08 13.44 8.95
C GLY A 86 11.67 11.96 8.91
N LEU A 87 12.65 11.05 8.86
CA LEU A 87 12.41 9.61 8.92
C LEU A 87 11.87 9.18 10.28
N ALA A 88 12.45 9.67 11.38
CA ALA A 88 11.98 9.38 12.73
C ALA A 88 10.55 9.90 12.97
N TYR A 89 10.20 11.07 12.43
CA TYR A 89 8.84 11.58 12.48
C TYR A 89 7.84 10.61 11.85
N LEU A 90 8.19 10.01 10.70
CA LEU A 90 7.31 9.08 9.99
C LEU A 90 7.06 7.81 10.83
N GLU A 91 8.11 7.23 11.40
CA GLU A 91 7.99 6.05 12.26
C GLU A 91 7.07 6.29 13.47
N VAL A 92 7.27 7.41 14.18
CA VAL A 92 6.41 7.80 15.31
C VAL A 92 4.95 7.99 14.89
N ASN A 93 4.70 8.38 13.64
CA ASN A 93 3.35 8.59 13.09
C ASN A 93 2.76 7.34 12.40
N GLY A 94 3.35 6.16 12.65
CA GLY A 94 2.84 4.87 12.20
C GLY A 94 3.12 4.56 10.73
N TRP A 95 4.09 5.24 10.12
CA TRP A 95 4.61 4.89 8.81
C TRP A 95 5.78 3.92 8.96
N GLU A 96 5.78 2.89 8.12
CA GLU A 96 6.87 1.93 8.01
C GLU A 96 7.66 2.27 6.73
N ILE A 97 8.96 2.50 6.89
CA ILE A 97 9.87 2.81 5.78
C ILE A 97 10.34 1.49 5.17
N LEU A 98 10.06 1.30 3.89
CA LEU A 98 10.61 0.21 3.08
C LEU A 98 11.89 0.71 2.43
N GLU A 99 12.97 -0.09 2.53
CA GLU A 99 14.31 0.29 2.05
C GLU A 99 14.32 0.81 0.60
N PRO A 100 15.21 1.77 0.27
CA PRO A 100 15.17 2.46 -1.01
C PRO A 100 15.57 1.54 -2.17
N ARG A 101 14.98 1.79 -3.36
CA ARG A 101 15.58 1.32 -4.61
C ARG A 101 16.95 1.97 -4.74
N SER A 102 17.99 1.15 -4.66
CA SER A 102 19.36 1.53 -4.97
C SER A 102 19.49 1.94 -6.44
N GLU A 103 20.46 2.84 -6.68
CA GLU A 103 20.87 3.46 -7.93
C GLU A 103 20.13 4.76 -8.32
N GLY A 104 20.62 5.88 -7.76
CA GLY A 104 20.52 7.16 -8.47
C GLY A 104 20.07 8.41 -7.69
N GLY A 105 19.84 8.36 -6.38
CA GLY A 105 19.57 9.61 -5.66
C GLY A 105 19.12 9.42 -4.23
N THR A 106 19.92 9.92 -3.31
CA THR A 106 19.62 10.10 -1.89
C THR A 106 18.20 10.68 -1.72
N GLY A 107 17.38 10.03 -0.91
CA GLY A 107 16.20 10.68 -0.33
C GLY A 107 14.83 10.20 -0.78
N LYS A 108 14.67 9.21 -1.68
CA LYS A 108 13.34 8.68 -2.01
C LYS A 108 13.10 7.33 -1.36
N TRP A 109 12.03 7.22 -0.58
CA TRP A 109 11.64 5.98 0.08
C TRP A 109 10.22 5.58 -0.27
N ILE A 110 9.97 4.27 -0.32
CA ILE A 110 8.61 3.74 -0.27
C ILE A 110 8.26 3.64 1.21
N VAL A 111 7.12 4.17 1.58
CA VAL A 111 6.55 4.00 2.92
C VAL A 111 5.19 3.35 2.82
N ARG A 112 4.80 2.70 3.91
CA ARG A 112 3.45 2.17 4.05
C ARG A 112 2.87 2.52 5.42
N LYS A 113 1.55 2.64 5.50
CA LYS A 113 0.84 2.86 6.76
C LYS A 113 -0.32 1.88 6.87
N LYS A 114 -0.45 1.28 8.04
CA LYS A 114 -1.58 0.40 8.36
C LYS A 114 -2.89 1.16 8.23
N ILE A 115 -3.87 0.55 7.58
CA ILE A 115 -5.20 1.10 7.33
C ILE A 115 -6.26 0.00 7.47
N SER A 116 -7.53 0.37 7.66
CA SER A 116 -8.63 -0.60 7.66
C SER A 116 -8.86 -1.17 6.25
N PHE A 117 -9.37 -2.40 6.18
CA PHE A 117 -9.79 -2.97 4.89
C PHE A 117 -10.84 -2.10 4.19
N ALA A 118 -11.80 -1.57 4.95
CA ALA A 118 -12.90 -0.77 4.40
C ALA A 118 -12.39 0.52 3.72
N ASP A 119 -11.40 1.20 4.32
CA ASP A 119 -10.83 2.40 3.74
C ASP A 119 -9.90 2.07 2.56
N LEU A 120 -9.13 0.98 2.65
CA LEU A 120 -8.33 0.51 1.51
C LEU A 120 -9.21 0.14 0.32
N SER A 121 -10.33 -0.56 0.54
CA SER A 121 -11.27 -0.94 -0.52
C SER A 121 -11.81 0.29 -1.23
N LYS A 122 -12.21 1.34 -0.49
CA LYS A 122 -12.68 2.61 -1.08
C LYS A 122 -11.61 3.26 -1.96
N ILE A 123 -10.35 3.29 -1.50
CA ILE A 123 -9.24 3.85 -2.28
C ILE A 123 -9.03 3.03 -3.56
N VAL A 124 -9.06 1.71 -3.47
CA VAL A 124 -8.91 0.81 -4.63
C VAL A 124 -10.04 1.01 -5.62
N GLU A 125 -11.29 1.02 -5.16
CA GLU A 125 -12.48 1.22 -5.98
C GLU A 125 -12.48 2.58 -6.69
N ALA A 126 -12.05 3.64 -6.00
CA ALA A 126 -12.01 4.99 -6.57
C ALA A 126 -10.91 5.19 -7.61
N ASN A 127 -9.81 4.43 -7.55
CA ASN A 127 -8.60 4.66 -8.33
C ASN A 127 -8.21 3.51 -9.27
N THR A 128 -9.04 2.47 -9.37
CA THR A 128 -8.81 1.33 -10.29
C THR A 128 -9.77 1.41 -11.46
N THR A 129 -9.22 1.45 -12.67
CA THR A 129 -9.97 1.32 -13.92
C THR A 129 -9.68 -0.03 -14.57
N TYR A 130 -10.70 -0.63 -15.17
CA TYR A 130 -10.60 -1.91 -15.87
C TYR A 130 -10.76 -1.68 -17.37
N GLU A 131 -9.83 -2.21 -18.15
CA GLU A 131 -9.79 -2.07 -19.61
C GLU A 131 -10.04 -3.41 -20.28
N THR A 132 -10.78 -3.40 -21.39
CA THR A 132 -11.01 -4.60 -22.22
C THR A 132 -9.86 -4.88 -23.18
N ILE A 133 -9.09 -3.84 -23.53
CA ILE A 133 -7.92 -3.94 -24.39
C ILE A 133 -6.69 -4.13 -23.51
N ILE A 134 -5.94 -5.21 -23.77
CA ILE A 134 -4.68 -5.48 -23.05
C ILE A 134 -3.69 -4.35 -23.37
N PRO A 135 -3.20 -3.60 -22.35
CA PRO A 135 -2.25 -2.53 -22.57
C PRO A 135 -0.87 -3.11 -22.96
N LYS A 136 -0.21 -2.50 -23.93
CA LYS A 136 1.17 -2.87 -24.28
C LYS A 136 2.13 -2.36 -23.22
N VAL A 137 2.89 -3.27 -22.61
CA VAL A 137 3.92 -2.92 -21.63
C VAL A 137 5.06 -2.18 -22.32
N GLN A 138 5.39 -0.98 -21.83
CA GLN A 138 6.57 -0.25 -22.31
C GLN A 138 7.84 -0.83 -21.66
N LEU A 139 8.59 -1.60 -22.44
CA LEU A 139 9.86 -2.17 -21.99
C LEU A 139 10.95 -1.11 -21.84
N THR A 140 11.72 -1.21 -20.75
CA THR A 140 13.00 -0.53 -20.57
C THR A 140 14.05 -1.05 -21.56
N LEU A 141 15.17 -0.34 -21.70
CA LEU A 141 16.22 -0.72 -22.65
C LEU A 141 16.79 -2.11 -22.34
N SER A 142 17.03 -2.42 -21.06
CA SER A 142 17.52 -3.71 -20.59
C SER A 142 16.52 -4.84 -20.86
N GLU A 143 15.23 -4.63 -20.61
CA GLU A 143 14.18 -5.62 -20.88
C GLU A 143 14.05 -5.94 -22.37
N LYS A 144 14.22 -4.93 -23.24
CA LYS A 144 14.27 -5.14 -24.70
C LYS A 144 15.47 -6.00 -25.11
N THR A 145 16.63 -5.79 -24.50
CA THR A 145 17.83 -6.60 -24.76
C THR A 145 17.64 -8.06 -24.31
N LEU A 146 16.91 -8.26 -23.20
CA LEU A 146 16.55 -9.58 -22.69
C LEU A 146 15.40 -10.26 -23.46
N LYS A 147 14.79 -9.58 -24.45
CA LYS A 147 13.66 -10.06 -25.25
C LYS A 147 12.51 -10.58 -24.40
N VAL A 148 12.22 -9.91 -23.29
CA VAL A 148 11.04 -10.23 -22.47
C VAL A 148 9.79 -9.82 -23.24
N ASP A 149 8.91 -10.78 -23.48
CA ASP A 149 7.60 -10.55 -24.08
C ASP A 149 6.51 -10.69 -23.02
N TYR A 150 5.58 -9.74 -23.01
CA TYR A 150 4.40 -9.76 -22.16
C TYR A 150 3.21 -9.81 -23.13
N GLU A 151 2.80 -11.04 -23.50
CA GLU A 151 1.60 -11.30 -24.31
C GLU A 151 0.31 -10.90 -23.58
#